data_AF-A0A542KTW2-F1
#
_entry.id   AF-A0A542KTW2-F1
#
_cell.length_a   1.000
_cell.length_b   1.000
_cell.length_c   1.000
_cell.angle_alpha   90.00
_cell.angle_beta   90.00
_cell.angle_gamma   90.00
#
_symmetry.space_group_name_H-M   'P 1'
#
loop_
_entity.id
_entity.type
_entity.pdbx_description
1 polymer ?
#
loop_
_entity_poly.entity_id
_entity_poly.type
_entity_poly.pdbx_seq_one_letter_code
_entity_poly.pdbx_strand_id
1 'polypeptide(L)'
;MPDARIAPDAATVRRRTLEWVAEILEEPEVTEEENFLDLGGHSMLALVLGERAKDAFGADYDLKTLFEGTLASAADELASRVARS
;
A
#
# COMPACT_ATOMS: atom_id res chain seq x y z
N MET A 1 5.17 -19.83 -3.72
CA MET A 1 6.39 -19.08 -3.32
C MET A 1 6.36 -18.98 -1.80
N PRO A 2 7.48 -19.12 -1.07
CA PRO A 2 7.46 -19.12 0.39
C PRO A 2 7.17 -17.70 0.88
N ASP A 3 6.07 -17.56 1.61
CA ASP A 3 5.77 -16.37 2.42
C ASP A 3 6.70 -16.39 3.65
N ALA A 4 7.97 -16.10 3.40
CA ALA A 4 8.90 -15.76 4.46
C ALA A 4 8.41 -14.43 5.01
N ARG A 5 7.66 -14.46 6.12
CA ARG A 5 7.21 -13.30 6.89
C ARG A 5 8.32 -12.26 6.93
N ILE A 6 8.25 -11.29 6.02
CA ILE A 6 9.27 -10.26 5.90
C ILE A 6 9.11 -9.41 7.15
N ALA A 7 10.21 -9.13 7.85
CA ALA A 7 10.15 -8.17 8.94
C ALA A 7 9.59 -6.86 8.35
N PRO A 8 8.53 -6.29 8.94
CA PRO A 8 7.83 -5.17 8.33
C PRO A 8 8.64 -3.88 8.50
N ASP A 9 9.71 -3.77 7.72
CA ASP A 9 10.42 -2.51 7.55
C ASP A 9 9.65 -1.61 6.57
N ALA A 10 9.74 -0.30 6.78
CA ALA A 10 8.99 0.68 5.98
C ALA A 10 9.32 0.57 4.47
N ALA A 11 10.55 0.17 4.11
CA ALA A 11 10.93 0.00 2.72
C ALA A 11 10.24 -1.20 2.06
N THR A 12 10.09 -2.31 2.79
CA THR A 12 9.33 -3.49 2.35
C THR A 12 7.86 -3.15 2.13
N VAL A 13 7.22 -2.48 3.10
CA VAL A 13 5.81 -2.08 2.99
C VAL A 13 5.62 -1.15 1.81
N ARG A 14 6.52 -0.19 1.61
CA ARG A 14 6.46 0.72 0.48
C ARG A 14 6.60 0.03 -0.86
N ARG A 15 7.61 -0.83 -1.02
CA ARG A 15 7.81 -1.58 -2.27
C ARG A 15 6.58 -2.40 -2.63
N ARG A 16 5.99 -3.11 -1.66
CA ARG A 16 4.75 -3.89 -1.87
C ARG A 16 3.57 -3.01 -2.24
N THR A 17 3.43 -1.86 -1.59
CA THR A 17 2.39 -0.89 -1.91
C THR A 17 2.48 -0.47 -3.37
N LEU A 18 3.67 -0.08 -3.84
CA LEU A 18 3.89 0.31 -5.24
C LEU A 18 3.60 -0.83 -6.22
N GLU A 19 4.09 -2.04 -5.92
CA GLU A 19 3.82 -3.24 -6.74
C GLU A 19 2.32 -3.50 -6.86
N TRP A 20 1.57 -3.48 -5.75
CA TRP A 20 0.13 -3.72 -5.79
C TRP A 20 -0.64 -2.62 -6.49
N VAL A 21 -0.26 -1.36 -6.29
CA VAL A 21 -0.91 -0.23 -6.95
C VAL A 21 -0.69 -0.30 -8.46
N ALA A 22 0.54 -0.59 -8.91
CA ALA A 22 0.86 -0.83 -10.32
C ALA A 22 0.03 -1.99 -10.92
N GLU A 23 -0.11 -3.10 -10.19
CA GLU A 23 -0.94 -4.22 -10.64
C GLU A 23 -2.45 -3.91 -10.67
N ILE A 24 -2.94 -3.14 -9.70
CA ILE A 24 -4.38 -2.83 -9.56
C ILE A 24 -4.82 -1.76 -10.56
N LEU A 25 -3.94 -0.80 -10.87
CA LEU A 25 -4.19 0.27 -11.82
C LEU A 25 -3.74 -0.07 -13.25
N GLU A 26 -3.11 -1.23 -13.45
CA GLU A 26 -2.50 -1.63 -14.71
C GLU A 26 -1.46 -0.62 -15.23
N GLU A 27 -0.86 0.16 -14.32
CA GLU A 27 0.09 1.24 -14.59
C GLU A 27 1.52 0.79 -14.25
N PRO A 28 2.44 0.73 -15.22
CA PRO A 28 3.79 0.20 -15.00
C PRO A 28 4.76 1.19 -14.32
N GLU A 29 4.45 2.49 -14.31
CA GLU A 29 5.36 3.56 -13.83
C GLU A 29 4.85 4.27 -12.57
N VAL A 30 4.28 3.53 -11.62
CA VAL A 30 3.82 4.09 -10.34
C VAL A 30 4.99 4.53 -9.48
N THR A 31 5.01 5.81 -9.09
CA THR A 31 6.03 6.36 -8.19
C THR A 31 5.51 6.59 -6.78
N GLU A 32 6.42 6.59 -5.80
CA GLU A 32 6.12 6.78 -4.38
C GLU A 32 5.58 8.17 -4.01
N GLU A 33 5.85 9.16 -4.87
CA GLU A 33 5.43 10.56 -4.69
C GLU A 33 4.03 10.81 -5.26
N GLU A 34 3.50 9.87 -6.04
CA GLU A 34 2.17 9.98 -6.62
C GLU A 34 1.08 9.61 -5.61
N ASN A 35 -0.11 10.11 -5.90
CA ASN A 35 -1.29 9.88 -5.11
C ASN A 35 -2.15 8.80 -5.78
N PHE A 36 -2.71 7.90 -4.98
CA PHE A 36 -3.54 6.81 -5.48
C PHE A 36 -4.74 7.29 -6.31
N LEU A 37 -5.39 8.38 -5.89
CA LEU A 37 -6.52 9.00 -6.58
C LEU A 37 -6.12 9.64 -7.92
N ASP A 38 -4.93 10.25 -7.99
CA ASP A 38 -4.41 10.90 -9.21
C ASP A 38 -4.12 9.87 -10.30
N LEU A 39 -3.65 8.68 -9.90
CA LEU A 39 -3.44 7.52 -10.78
C LEU A 39 -4.74 6.80 -11.18
N GLY A 40 -5.92 7.30 -10.76
CA GLY A 40 -7.22 6.69 -11.06
C GLY A 40 -7.75 5.71 -10.01
N GLY A 41 -7.08 5.62 -8.85
CA GLY A 41 -7.49 4.80 -7.73
C GLY A 41 -8.78 5.28 -7.07
N HIS A 42 -9.73 4.38 -6.89
CA HIS A 42 -11.04 4.68 -6.29
C HIS A 42 -11.39 3.71 -5.15
N SER A 43 -12.49 3.94 -4.44
CA SER A 43 -12.86 3.21 -3.21
C SER A 43 -12.86 1.68 -3.35
N MET A 44 -13.32 1.15 -4.50
CA MET A 44 -13.25 -0.30 -4.77
C MET A 44 -11.81 -0.82 -4.86
N LEU A 45 -10.91 -0.10 -5.54
CA LEU A 45 -9.51 -0.49 -5.66
C LEU A 45 -8.77 -0.33 -4.32
N ALA A 46 -9.12 0.70 -3.55
CA ALA A 46 -8.61 0.88 -2.19
C ALA A 46 -8.99 -0.30 -1.28
N LEU A 47 -10.20 -0.83 -1.40
CA LEU A 47 -10.62 -2.03 -0.66
C LEU A 47 -9.78 -3.26 -1.04
N VAL A 48 -9.52 -3.46 -2.34
CA VAL A 48 -8.67 -4.57 -2.82
C VAL A 48 -7.24 -4.42 -2.32
N LEU A 49 -6.71 -3.19 -2.34
CA LEU A 49 -5.37 -2.87 -1.84
C LEU A 49 -5.27 -3.12 -0.32
N GLY A 50 -6.29 -2.71 0.44
CA GLY A 50 -6.41 -2.95 1.88
C GLY A 50 -6.39 -4.43 2.24
N GLU A 51 -7.22 -5.24 1.56
CA GLU A 51 -7.24 -6.70 1.77
C GLU A 51 -5.89 -7.36 1.45
N ARG A 52 -5.16 -6.91 0.42
CA ARG A 52 -3.80 -7.39 0.13
C ARG A 52 -2.80 -7.02 1.23
N ALA A 53 -2.83 -5.79 1.72
CA ALA A 53 -1.98 -5.35 2.84
C ALA A 53 -2.28 -6.13 4.12
N LYS A 54 -3.56 -6.39 4.38
CA LYS A 54 -4.01 -7.13 5.54
C LYS A 54 -3.60 -8.60 5.49
N ASP A 55 -3.65 -9.24 4.33
CA ASP A 55 -3.17 -10.61 4.14
C ASP A 55 -1.64 -10.71 4.28
N ALA A 56 -0.90 -9.76 3.71
CA ALA A 56 0.57 -9.78 3.71
C ALA A 56 1.20 -9.30 5.04
N PHE A 57 0.60 -8.31 5.70
CA PHE A 57 1.20 -7.62 6.86
C PHE A 57 0.32 -7.64 8.11
N GLY A 58 -0.94 -8.06 8.02
CA GLY A 58 -1.87 -8.07 9.16
C GLY A 58 -2.50 -6.71 9.49
N ALA A 59 -2.29 -5.68 8.66
CA ALA A 59 -2.88 -4.34 8.84
C ALA A 59 -3.39 -3.77 7.52
N ASP A 60 -4.32 -2.81 7.60
CA ASP A 60 -4.98 -2.18 6.45
C ASP A 60 -4.59 -0.69 6.32
N TYR A 61 -4.75 -0.13 5.12
CA TYR A 61 -4.47 1.27 4.83
C TYR A 61 -5.52 2.19 5.43
N ASP A 62 -5.14 3.42 5.80
CA ASP A 62 -6.13 4.44 6.07
C ASP A 62 -6.61 5.06 4.75
N LEU A 63 -7.91 4.98 4.49
CA LEU A 63 -8.49 5.57 3.28
C LEU A 63 -8.19 7.07 3.20
N LYS A 64 -8.12 7.76 4.34
CA LYS A 64 -7.81 9.19 4.36
C LYS A 64 -6.40 9.45 3.84
N THR A 65 -5.40 8.75 4.40
CA THR A 65 -4.00 8.90 3.99
C THR A 65 -3.78 8.41 2.55
N LEU A 66 -4.48 7.36 2.14
CA LEU A 66 -4.38 6.81 0.78
C LEU A 66 -4.93 7.79 -0.27
N PHE A 67 -6.02 8.51 0.02
CA PHE A 67 -6.63 9.46 -0.92
C PHE A 67 -6.06 10.88 -0.81
N GLU A 68 -5.64 11.35 0.37
CA GLU A 68 -5.11 12.71 0.56
C GLU A 68 -3.57 12.78 0.49
N GLY A 69 -2.87 11.66 0.71
CA GLY A 69 -1.41 11.58 0.79
C GLY A 69 -0.76 10.94 -0.44
N THR A 70 0.56 10.76 -0.37
CA THR A 70 1.32 10.02 -1.38
C THR A 70 1.33 8.53 -1.08
N LEU A 71 1.63 7.69 -2.07
CA LEU A 71 1.82 6.26 -1.86
C LEU A 71 2.91 5.97 -0.81
N ALA A 72 3.96 6.80 -0.75
CA ALA A 72 4.95 6.75 0.32
C ALA A 72 4.34 7.00 1.70
N SER A 73 3.49 8.02 1.84
CA SER A 73 2.84 8.36 3.12
C SER A 73 1.88 7.26 3.57
N ALA A 74 1.10 6.70 2.65
CA ALA A 74 0.20 5.59 2.92
C ALA A 74 0.97 4.33 3.36
N ALA A 75 2.10 4.04 2.72
CA ALA A 75 2.96 2.93 3.10
C ALA A 75 3.64 3.12 4.47
N ASP A 76 4.12 4.33 4.78
CA ASP A 76 4.74 4.64 6.07
C ASP A 76 3.74 4.53 7.23
N GLU A 77 2.50 4.99 6.98
CA GLU A 77 1.43 4.85 7.96
C GLU A 77 1.05 3.39 8.19
N LEU A 78 0.96 2.59 7.11
CA LEU A 78 0.74 1.15 7.21
C LEU A 78 1.89 0.47 7.98
N ALA A 79 3.15 0.77 7.66
CA ALA A 79 4.30 0.24 8.39
C ALA A 79 4.23 0.58 9.89
N SER A 80 3.85 1.81 10.21
CA SER A 80 3.62 2.25 11.59
C SER A 80 2.49 1.50 12.28
N ARG A 81 1.43 1.10 11.55
CA ARG A 81 0.34 0.25 12.08
C ARG A 81 0.81 -1.17 12.33
N VAL A 82 1.52 -1.76 11.38
CA VAL A 82 2.05 -3.13 11.48
C VAL A 82 3.02 -3.24 12.65
N ALA A 83 3.89 -2.23 12.87
CA ALA A 83 4.83 -2.21 13.98
C ALA A 83 4.15 -2.07 15.38
N ARG A 84 2.89 -1.63 15.43
CA ARG A 84 2.10 -1.50 16.67
C ARG A 84 1.17 -2.69 16.93
N SER A 85 0.98 -3.57 15.94
CA SER A 85 0.15 -4.77 16.04
C SER A 85 0.95 -5.98 16.54
#